data_AF-W2SWB5-F1
#
_entry.id   AF-W2SWB5-F1
#
_cell.length_a   1.000
_cell.length_b   1.000
_cell.length_c   1.000
_cell.angle_alpha   90.00
_cell.angle_beta   90.00
_cell.angle_gamma   90.00
#
_symmetry.space_group_name_H-M   'P 1'
#
loop_
_entity.id
_entity.type
_entity.pdbx_description
1 polymer ?
#
loop_
_entity_poly.entity_id
_entity_poly.type
_entity_poly.pdbx_seq_one_letter_code
_entity_poly.pdbx_strand_id
1 'polypeptide(L)'
;MDDESSRTLKIRSAISVLIPAAFQCVAAIAGFWPLAKESSNCYKYIHIVFCSLAILQWLPSVHAVAIELNQTFVQMHEWYQMSSYLIYVILLCAAAFGAIILPSITLCIAATQLLPYSRQLKGDVLGVCLALGTALIAASVCCFSGYATSRSLTNVTQWKASPVIANQNALYSFALKEVIVASYVLLASVFFFVAAVQRNQSLVIAAAIIQLICVLALSQLLIPSRFAAVLINSRVLSIDNSIYPVAQVNVVLLYAFLIALLLVISIQFIATVISIRSHSTTIASAPTLEYPQQRTSF
;
A
#
# COMPACT_ATOMS: atom_id res chain seq x y z
N MET A 1 17.01 9.51 -30.49
CA MET A 1 15.70 9.80 -29.89
C MET A 1 15.64 9.37 -28.40
N ASP A 2 16.65 8.67 -27.89
CA ASP A 2 16.63 8.06 -26.54
C ASP A 2 17.07 8.96 -25.38
N ASP A 3 17.87 10.00 -25.65
CA ASP A 3 18.34 10.93 -24.61
C ASP A 3 17.25 11.90 -24.13
N GLU A 4 16.37 12.31 -25.03
CA GLU A 4 15.30 13.26 -24.71
C GLU A 4 14.18 12.57 -23.92
N SER A 5 13.82 11.34 -24.28
CA SER A 5 12.84 10.53 -23.54
C SER A 5 13.35 10.15 -22.13
N SER A 6 14.64 9.79 -22.00
CA SER A 6 15.26 9.48 -20.71
C SER A 6 15.35 10.69 -19.78
N ARG A 7 15.68 11.87 -20.33
CA ARG A 7 15.72 13.14 -19.58
C ARG A 7 14.33 13.56 -19.13
N THR A 8 13.30 13.36 -19.96
CA THR A 8 11.91 13.67 -19.60
C THR A 8 11.39 12.76 -18.49
N LEU A 9 11.78 11.47 -18.49
CA LEU A 9 11.48 10.51 -17.43
C LEU A 9 12.16 10.86 -16.10
N LYS A 10 13.44 11.21 -16.12
CA LYS A 10 14.21 11.68 -14.94
C LYS A 10 13.55 12.89 -14.26
N ILE A 11 13.14 13.88 -15.05
CA ILE A 11 12.48 15.09 -14.54
C ILE A 11 11.11 14.74 -13.92
N ARG A 12 10.33 13.89 -14.59
CA ARG A 12 9.01 13.47 -14.10
C ARG A 12 9.12 12.64 -12.80
N SER A 13 10.14 11.80 -12.70
CA SER A 13 10.47 11.02 -11.52
C SER A 13 10.88 11.92 -10.35
N ALA A 14 11.81 12.86 -10.56
CA ALA A 14 12.23 13.82 -9.54
C ALA A 14 11.06 14.69 -9.01
N ILE A 15 10.18 15.16 -9.90
CA ILE A 15 8.98 15.92 -9.51
C ILE A 15 7.98 15.02 -8.75
N SER A 16 7.86 13.74 -9.12
CA SER A 16 6.94 12.81 -8.45
C SER A 16 7.29 12.59 -6.97
N VAL A 17 8.57 12.73 -6.61
CA VAL A 17 9.07 12.55 -5.23
C VAL A 17 8.89 13.81 -4.36
N LEU A 18 8.77 15.00 -4.96
CA LEU A 18 8.70 16.27 -4.22
C LEU A 18 7.44 16.38 -3.34
N ILE A 19 6.27 16.06 -3.90
CA ILE A 19 4.98 16.11 -3.20
C ILE A 19 4.95 15.16 -1.98
N PRO A 20 5.25 13.85 -2.13
CA PRO A 20 5.27 12.95 -0.98
C PRO A 20 6.32 13.35 0.06
N ALA A 21 7.50 13.84 -0.36
CA ALA A 21 8.51 14.34 0.57
C ALA A 21 8.01 15.54 1.38
N ALA A 22 7.33 16.50 0.75
CA ALA A 22 6.74 17.64 1.44
C ALA A 22 5.70 17.21 2.50
N PHE A 23 4.82 16.26 2.15
CA PHE A 23 3.88 15.70 3.12
C PHE A 23 4.60 15.00 4.28
N GLN A 24 5.66 14.26 4.00
CA GLN A 24 6.44 13.58 5.02
C GLN A 24 7.20 14.57 5.93
N CYS A 25 7.66 15.71 5.41
CA CYS A 25 8.23 16.78 6.23
C CYS A 25 7.20 17.39 7.19
N VAL A 26 6.00 17.72 6.71
CA VAL A 26 4.91 18.23 7.56
C VAL A 26 4.54 17.19 8.63
N ALA A 27 4.43 15.93 8.23
CA ALA A 27 4.19 14.83 9.16
C ALA A 27 5.32 14.73 10.20
N ALA A 28 6.58 14.82 9.80
CA ALA A 28 7.72 14.74 10.71
C ALA A 28 7.73 15.88 11.74
N ILE A 29 7.42 17.12 11.33
CA ILE A 29 7.28 18.26 12.24
C ILE A 29 6.15 18.00 13.24
N ALA A 30 4.99 17.54 12.74
CA ALA A 30 3.89 17.16 13.61
C ALA A 30 4.22 15.94 14.49
N GLY A 31 5.22 15.14 14.09
CA GLY A 31 5.80 13.99 14.78
C GLY A 31 6.34 14.28 16.17
N PHE A 32 6.67 15.54 16.45
CA PHE A 32 7.11 16.00 17.76
C PHE A 32 5.96 16.27 18.74
N TRP A 33 4.74 15.79 18.45
CA TRP A 33 3.58 15.89 19.35
C TRP A 33 3.80 15.44 20.81
N PRO A 34 4.71 14.49 21.14
CA PRO A 34 4.96 14.14 22.55
C PRO A 34 5.62 15.29 23.34
N LEU A 35 6.29 16.21 22.65
CA LEU A 35 6.96 17.38 23.26
C LEU A 35 6.00 18.58 23.40
N ALA A 36 4.93 18.61 22.61
CA ALA A 36 3.91 19.67 22.65
C ALA A 36 2.88 19.40 23.74
N LYS A 37 3.08 19.96 24.94
CA LYS A 37 2.15 19.83 26.09
C LYS A 37 0.77 20.44 25.81
N GLU A 38 0.76 21.60 25.15
CA GLU A 38 -0.46 22.25 24.68
C GLU A 38 -0.74 21.80 23.25
N SER A 39 -1.97 21.38 22.94
CA SER A 39 -2.42 20.95 21.60
C SER A 39 -1.86 19.62 21.04
N SER A 40 -1.31 18.72 21.87
CA SER A 40 -0.77 17.41 21.44
C SER A 40 -1.71 16.63 20.49
N ASN A 41 -3.03 16.67 20.73
CA ASN A 41 -4.00 15.99 19.87
C ASN A 41 -4.10 16.61 18.47
N CYS A 42 -3.98 17.93 18.32
CA CYS A 42 -3.98 18.59 17.01
C CYS A 42 -2.79 18.10 16.17
N TYR A 43 -1.60 18.06 16.77
CA TYR A 43 -0.40 17.53 16.12
C TYR A 43 -0.53 16.05 15.75
N LYS A 44 -1.14 15.21 16.60
CA LYS A 44 -1.44 13.80 16.25
C LYS A 44 -2.33 13.70 15.01
N TYR A 45 -3.40 14.50 14.92
CA TYR A 45 -4.28 14.49 13.74
C TYR A 45 -3.54 14.94 12.47
N ILE A 46 -2.76 16.03 12.56
CA ILE A 46 -1.93 16.49 11.44
C ILE A 46 -0.96 15.39 11.01
N HIS A 47 -0.26 14.76 11.97
CA HIS A 47 0.67 13.65 11.69
C HIS A 47 -0.03 12.50 10.97
N ILE A 48 -1.19 12.04 11.46
CA ILE A 48 -1.95 10.94 10.84
C ILE A 48 -2.37 11.28 9.41
N VAL A 49 -2.92 12.48 9.18
CA VAL A 49 -3.38 12.91 7.85
C VAL A 49 -2.22 12.99 6.88
N PHE A 50 -1.13 13.69 7.23
CA PHE A 50 0.00 13.87 6.33
C PHE A 50 0.80 12.59 6.12
N CYS A 51 0.93 11.69 7.12
CA CYS A 51 1.47 10.35 6.92
C CYS A 51 0.61 9.53 5.94
N SER A 52 -0.72 9.58 6.07
CA SER A 52 -1.63 8.87 5.16
C SER A 52 -1.48 9.35 3.71
N LEU A 53 -1.41 10.67 3.51
CA LEU A 53 -1.20 11.27 2.20
C LEU A 53 0.19 10.93 1.64
N ALA A 54 1.24 11.00 2.47
CA ALA A 54 2.59 10.64 2.08
C ALA A 54 2.67 9.18 1.60
N ILE A 55 2.10 8.23 2.36
CA ILE A 55 2.06 6.81 1.98
C ILE A 55 1.41 6.62 0.61
N LEU A 56 0.23 7.23 0.39
CA LEU A 56 -0.49 7.12 -0.89
C LEU A 56 0.29 7.71 -2.07
N GLN A 57 1.08 8.76 -1.86
CA GLN A 57 1.88 9.40 -2.91
C GLN A 57 3.25 8.75 -3.11
N TRP A 58 3.79 8.07 -2.09
CA TRP A 58 5.04 7.32 -2.22
C TRP A 58 4.88 6.05 -3.05
N LEU A 59 3.73 5.36 -2.98
CA LEU A 59 3.45 4.16 -3.79
C LEU A 59 3.69 4.38 -5.31
N PRO A 60 3.08 5.38 -5.98
CA PRO A 60 3.35 5.66 -7.38
C PRO A 60 4.75 6.21 -7.65
N SER A 61 5.38 6.88 -6.68
CA SER A 61 6.74 7.43 -6.81
C SER A 61 7.81 6.33 -6.79
N VAL A 62 7.67 5.34 -5.89
CA VAL A 62 8.53 4.14 -5.85
C VAL A 62 8.43 3.39 -7.18
N HIS A 63 7.22 3.26 -7.73
CA HIS A 63 7.02 2.67 -9.06
C HIS A 63 7.75 3.46 -10.17
N ALA A 64 7.69 4.79 -10.16
CA ALA A 64 8.37 5.62 -11.17
C ALA A 64 9.90 5.46 -11.10
N VAL A 65 10.47 5.51 -9.90
CA VAL A 65 11.93 5.33 -9.70
C VAL A 65 12.36 3.91 -10.07
N ALA A 66 11.55 2.89 -9.75
CA ALA A 66 11.83 1.51 -10.14
C ALA A 66 11.90 1.32 -11.67
N ILE A 67 10.98 1.94 -12.40
CA ILE A 67 10.99 1.95 -13.86
C ILE A 67 12.23 2.66 -14.38
N GLU A 68 12.57 3.83 -13.84
CA GLU A 68 13.73 4.61 -14.28
C GLU A 68 15.05 3.84 -14.08
N LEU A 69 15.21 3.18 -12.93
CA LEU A 69 16.36 2.31 -12.66
C LEU A 69 16.42 1.15 -13.67
N ASN A 70 15.29 0.48 -13.92
CA ASN A 70 15.27 -0.63 -14.87
C ASN A 70 15.56 -0.15 -16.30
N GLN A 71 14.98 0.96 -16.75
CA GLN A 71 15.26 1.53 -18.06
C GLN A 71 16.74 1.90 -18.22
N THR A 72 17.32 2.54 -17.21
CA THR A 72 18.73 2.96 -17.26
C THR A 72 19.67 1.76 -17.30
N PHE A 73 19.51 0.80 -16.39
CA PHE A 73 20.47 -0.29 -16.22
C PHE A 73 20.18 -1.53 -17.06
N VAL A 74 18.92 -1.86 -17.34
CA VAL A 74 18.55 -3.06 -18.10
C VAL A 74 18.35 -2.75 -19.58
N GLN A 75 17.66 -1.64 -19.92
CA GLN A 75 17.34 -1.34 -21.32
C GLN A 75 18.47 -0.59 -22.04
N MET A 76 19.04 0.45 -21.42
CA MET A 76 20.03 1.30 -22.10
C MET A 76 21.46 0.76 -22.03
N HIS A 77 21.87 0.24 -20.86
CA HIS A 77 23.26 -0.15 -20.63
C HIS A 77 23.47 -1.67 -20.54
N GLU A 78 22.41 -2.48 -20.46
CA GLU A 78 22.45 -3.94 -20.23
C GLU A 78 23.32 -4.37 -19.01
N TRP A 79 23.51 -3.47 -18.04
CA TRP A 79 24.33 -3.64 -16.83
C TRP A 79 23.59 -4.33 -15.68
N TYR A 80 22.59 -5.17 -15.96
CA TYR A 80 21.80 -5.83 -14.91
C TYR A 80 22.63 -6.81 -14.05
N GLN A 81 23.81 -7.24 -14.53
CA GLN A 81 24.75 -8.09 -13.79
C GLN A 81 25.77 -7.28 -12.95
N MET A 82 25.81 -5.95 -13.10
CA MET A 82 26.75 -5.11 -12.37
C MET A 82 26.31 -4.94 -10.91
N SER A 83 27.30 -4.89 -10.01
CA SER A 83 27.06 -4.64 -8.58
C SER A 83 26.35 -3.31 -8.33
N SER A 84 26.59 -2.30 -9.19
CA SER A 84 25.92 -1.00 -9.12
C SER A 84 24.40 -1.11 -9.24
N TYR A 85 23.88 -1.93 -10.16
CA TYR A 85 22.44 -2.14 -10.31
C TYR A 85 21.83 -2.73 -9.03
N LEU A 86 22.47 -3.76 -8.45
CA LEU A 86 22.04 -4.36 -7.19
C LEU A 86 22.05 -3.34 -6.04
N ILE A 87 23.08 -2.49 -5.95
CA ILE A 87 23.16 -1.44 -4.94
C ILE A 87 21.97 -0.46 -5.08
N TYR A 88 21.66 -0.01 -6.30
CA TYR A 88 20.52 0.89 -6.53
C TYR A 88 19.17 0.25 -6.18
N VAL A 89 18.99 -1.05 -6.45
CA VAL A 89 17.78 -1.78 -6.05
C VAL A 89 17.69 -1.89 -4.52
N ILE A 90 18.79 -2.19 -3.83
CA ILE A 90 18.82 -2.22 -2.36
C ILE A 90 18.48 -0.84 -1.77
N LEU A 91 19.07 0.22 -2.33
CA LEU A 91 18.77 1.60 -1.92
C LEU A 91 17.30 1.97 -2.16
N LEU A 92 16.72 1.55 -3.29
CA LEU A 92 15.29 1.73 -3.56
C LEU A 92 14.43 1.01 -2.50
N CYS A 93 14.75 -0.23 -2.16
CA CYS A 93 14.04 -0.97 -1.12
C CYS A 93 14.16 -0.30 0.26
N ALA A 94 15.36 0.15 0.63
CA ALA A 94 15.61 0.87 1.88
C ALA A 94 14.86 2.21 1.93
N ALA A 95 14.86 2.97 0.83
CA ALA A 95 14.11 4.21 0.71
C ALA A 95 12.60 3.96 0.78
N ALA A 96 12.08 2.95 0.09
CA ALA A 96 10.67 2.56 0.16
C ALA A 96 10.26 2.16 1.59
N PHE A 97 11.13 1.46 2.32
CA PHE A 97 10.90 1.15 3.73
C PHE A 97 10.77 2.42 4.58
N GLY A 98 11.72 3.36 4.46
CA GLY A 98 11.70 4.63 5.20
C GLY A 98 10.57 5.58 4.79
N ALA A 99 10.09 5.48 3.55
CA ALA A 99 9.07 6.36 2.99
C ALA A 99 7.63 5.84 3.17
N ILE A 100 7.45 4.52 3.26
CA ILE A 100 6.12 3.89 3.34
C ILE A 100 5.95 3.21 4.70
N ILE A 101 6.83 2.29 5.07
CA ILE A 101 6.64 1.45 6.25
C ILE A 101 6.83 2.24 7.53
N LEU A 102 7.87 3.06 7.62
CA LEU A 102 8.14 3.86 8.81
C LEU A 102 7.00 4.87 9.12
N PRO A 103 6.47 5.65 8.14
CA PRO A 103 5.29 6.48 8.35
C PRO A 103 4.04 5.70 8.75
N SER A 104 3.84 4.49 8.24
CA SER A 104 2.72 3.64 8.69
C SER A 104 2.84 3.27 10.16
N ILE A 105 4.05 2.96 10.64
CA ILE A 105 4.32 2.67 12.06
C ILE A 105 4.05 3.90 12.92
N THR A 106 4.61 5.07 12.56
CA THR A 106 4.43 6.30 13.37
C THR A 106 2.98 6.78 13.36
N LEU A 107 2.26 6.61 12.24
CA LEU A 107 0.83 6.84 12.14
C LEU A 107 0.06 5.93 13.11
N CYS A 108 0.36 4.63 13.14
CA CYS A 108 -0.28 3.71 14.08
C CYS A 108 -0.01 4.10 15.54
N ILE A 109 1.22 4.52 15.87
CA ILE A 109 1.55 5.02 17.21
C ILE A 109 0.72 6.26 17.54
N ALA A 110 0.67 7.25 16.65
CA ALA A 110 -0.13 8.47 16.84
C ALA A 110 -1.62 8.15 17.02
N ALA A 111 -2.17 7.24 16.19
CA ALA A 111 -3.56 6.81 16.23
C ALA A 111 -3.91 6.09 17.53
N THR A 112 -3.02 5.21 18.02
CA THR A 112 -3.27 4.50 19.28
C THR A 112 -3.29 5.44 20.49
N GLN A 113 -2.58 6.56 20.43
CA GLN A 113 -2.54 7.57 21.50
C GLN A 113 -3.71 8.57 21.46
N LEU A 114 -4.67 8.41 20.55
CA LEU A 114 -5.86 9.27 20.50
C LEU A 114 -6.91 8.88 21.55
N LEU A 115 -6.93 7.61 21.98
CA LEU A 115 -7.93 7.07 22.89
C LEU A 115 -7.27 6.33 24.04
N PRO A 116 -7.89 6.34 25.24
CA PRO A 116 -7.40 5.59 26.38
C PRO A 116 -7.43 4.08 26.08
N TYR A 117 -6.45 3.36 26.65
CA TYR A 117 -6.36 1.91 26.49
C TYR A 117 -7.59 1.23 27.08
N SER A 118 -8.32 0.49 26.24
CA SER A 118 -9.45 -0.33 26.66
C SER A 118 -9.41 -1.65 25.91
N ARG A 119 -9.28 -2.74 26.66
CA ARG A 119 -9.16 -4.10 26.12
C ARG A 119 -10.46 -4.85 26.36
N GLN A 120 -11.00 -5.46 25.31
CA GLN A 120 -12.17 -6.33 25.43
C GLN A 120 -11.73 -7.80 25.55
N LEU A 121 -12.36 -8.55 26.47
CA LEU A 121 -12.07 -9.97 26.71
C LEU A 121 -12.72 -10.93 25.70
N LYS A 122 -13.69 -10.47 24.90
CA LYS A 122 -14.38 -11.31 23.90
C LYS A 122 -13.65 -11.26 22.56
N GLY A 123 -13.25 -12.41 22.02
CA GLY A 123 -12.54 -12.51 20.74
C GLY A 123 -13.41 -12.14 19.53
N ASP A 124 -12.83 -11.47 18.52
CA ASP A 124 -13.47 -11.13 17.26
C ASP A 124 -13.10 -12.13 16.16
N VAL A 125 -13.81 -13.26 16.13
CA VAL A 125 -13.56 -14.34 15.15
C VAL A 125 -13.74 -13.84 13.71
N LEU A 126 -14.72 -12.98 13.47
CA LEU A 126 -14.97 -12.42 12.14
C LEU A 126 -13.81 -11.54 11.68
N GLY A 127 -13.33 -10.64 12.55
CA GLY A 127 -12.17 -9.79 12.27
C GLY A 127 -10.90 -10.60 11.98
N VAL A 128 -10.67 -11.68 12.74
CA VAL A 128 -9.53 -12.58 12.52
C VAL A 128 -9.64 -13.31 11.18
N CYS A 129 -10.80 -13.87 10.85
CA CYS A 129 -11.02 -14.55 9.56
C CYS A 129 -10.85 -13.59 8.37
N LEU A 130 -11.35 -12.36 8.48
CA LEU A 130 -11.19 -11.35 7.43
C LEU A 130 -9.73 -10.90 7.27
N ALA A 131 -8.98 -10.78 8.37
CA ALA A 131 -7.54 -10.46 8.33
C ALA A 131 -6.71 -11.59 7.70
N LEU A 132 -7.03 -12.85 8.00
CA LEU A 132 -6.39 -14.00 7.36
C LEU A 132 -6.75 -14.10 5.88
N GLY A 133 -8.02 -13.86 5.54
CA GLY A 133 -8.49 -13.82 4.15
C GLY A 133 -7.79 -12.73 3.33
N THR A 134 -7.66 -11.52 3.87
CA THR A 134 -6.88 -10.45 3.22
C THR A 134 -5.41 -10.83 3.06
N ALA A 135 -4.77 -11.41 4.08
CA ALA A 135 -3.38 -11.86 4.00
C ALA A 135 -3.16 -12.89 2.88
N LEU A 136 -4.01 -13.93 2.81
CA LEU A 136 -3.91 -15.00 1.81
C LEU A 136 -4.12 -14.49 0.38
N ILE A 137 -5.12 -13.64 0.17
CA ILE A 137 -5.39 -13.06 -1.16
C ILE A 137 -4.26 -12.08 -1.52
N ALA A 138 -3.80 -11.23 -0.59
CA ALA A 138 -2.70 -10.30 -0.84
C ALA A 138 -1.40 -11.03 -1.18
N ALA A 139 -1.08 -12.14 -0.50
CA ALA A 139 0.05 -12.99 -0.83
C ALA A 139 -0.08 -13.57 -2.24
N SER A 140 -1.28 -14.05 -2.60
CA SER A 140 -1.55 -14.57 -3.95
C SER A 140 -1.34 -13.49 -5.01
N VAL A 141 -1.91 -12.30 -4.82
CA VAL A 141 -1.70 -11.15 -5.72
C VAL A 141 -0.21 -10.81 -5.82
N CYS A 142 0.51 -10.76 -4.70
CA CYS A 142 1.95 -10.46 -4.67
C CYS A 142 2.78 -11.48 -5.47
N CYS A 143 2.48 -12.78 -5.34
CA CYS A 143 3.16 -13.83 -6.10
C CYS A 143 2.89 -13.73 -7.60
N PHE A 144 1.62 -13.60 -8.02
CA PHE A 144 1.25 -13.49 -9.43
C PHE A 144 1.79 -12.21 -10.08
N SER A 145 1.68 -11.08 -9.38
CA SER A 145 2.21 -9.80 -9.85
C SER A 145 3.74 -9.81 -9.88
N GLY A 146 4.41 -10.44 -8.92
CA GLY A 146 5.86 -10.59 -8.89
C GLY A 146 6.38 -11.42 -10.07
N TYR A 147 5.71 -12.54 -10.34
CA TYR A 147 5.97 -13.34 -11.53
C TYR A 147 5.79 -12.53 -12.82
N ALA A 148 4.65 -11.86 -12.99
CA ALA A 148 4.35 -11.08 -14.19
C ALA A 148 5.35 -9.92 -14.38
N THR A 149 5.75 -9.26 -13.28
CA THR A 149 6.76 -8.20 -13.25
C THR A 149 8.13 -8.72 -13.68
N SER A 150 8.57 -9.88 -13.15
CA SER A 150 9.86 -10.47 -13.51
C SER A 150 9.97 -10.80 -15.01
N ARG A 151 8.83 -11.10 -15.63
CA ARG A 151 8.74 -11.45 -17.05
C ARG A 151 8.65 -10.21 -17.94
N SER A 152 8.01 -9.14 -17.45
CA SER A 152 7.77 -7.89 -18.18
C SER A 152 8.89 -6.85 -18.06
N LEU A 153 9.76 -6.96 -17.04
CA LEU A 153 10.90 -6.07 -16.79
C LEU A 153 12.23 -6.62 -17.33
N THR A 154 12.17 -7.26 -18.51
CA THR A 154 13.33 -7.78 -19.26
C THR A 154 13.65 -6.87 -20.44
N ASN A 155 14.83 -7.05 -21.06
CA ASN A 155 15.18 -6.24 -22.23
C ASN A 155 14.17 -6.47 -23.36
N VAL A 156 13.51 -5.40 -23.82
CA VAL A 156 12.44 -5.47 -24.83
C VAL A 156 12.99 -5.93 -26.18
N THR A 157 14.27 -5.73 -26.46
CA THR A 157 14.94 -6.23 -27.68
C THR A 157 15.00 -7.76 -27.74
N GLN A 158 14.89 -8.44 -26.59
CA GLN A 158 14.86 -9.90 -26.50
C GLN A 158 13.46 -10.47 -26.72
N TRP A 159 12.43 -9.63 -26.83
CA TRP A 159 11.06 -10.06 -27.10
C TRP A 159 10.93 -10.37 -28.58
N LYS A 160 10.25 -11.48 -28.94
CA LYS A 160 10.05 -11.85 -30.34
C LYS A 160 9.28 -10.74 -31.06
N ALA A 161 9.94 -10.04 -31.98
CA ALA A 161 9.35 -8.96 -32.76
C ALA A 161 8.31 -9.52 -33.76
N SER A 162 7.02 -9.38 -33.45
CA SER A 162 5.92 -9.62 -34.40
C SER A 162 5.49 -8.29 -35.03
N PRO A 163 5.19 -8.21 -36.34
CA PRO A 163 4.75 -6.98 -37.00
C PRO A 163 3.33 -6.51 -36.60
N VAL A 164 2.60 -7.25 -35.74
CA VAL A 164 1.23 -6.94 -35.28
C VAL A 164 1.21 -6.04 -34.01
N ILE A 165 2.38 -5.59 -33.56
CA ILE A 165 2.57 -4.99 -32.23
C ILE A 165 2.01 -3.56 -32.15
N ALA A 166 0.87 -3.41 -31.47
CA ALA A 166 0.26 -2.12 -31.21
C ALA A 166 0.67 -1.46 -29.87
N ASN A 167 1.34 -2.15 -28.92
CA ASN A 167 1.64 -1.52 -27.62
C ASN A 167 2.72 -2.22 -26.72
N GLN A 168 3.95 -2.39 -27.21
CA GLN A 168 5.09 -2.86 -26.37
C GLN A 168 5.25 -2.05 -25.07
N ASN A 169 5.07 -0.72 -25.14
CA ASN A 169 5.13 0.18 -23.99
C ASN A 169 4.06 -0.10 -22.92
N ALA A 170 2.93 -0.71 -23.29
CA ALA A 170 1.87 -1.04 -22.34
C ALA A 170 2.15 -2.35 -21.56
N LEU A 171 3.05 -3.19 -22.07
CA LEU A 171 3.44 -4.46 -21.46
C LEU A 171 4.73 -4.36 -20.65
N TYR A 172 5.63 -3.43 -21.00
CA TYR A 172 6.80 -3.14 -20.18
C TYR A 172 6.37 -2.65 -18.79
N SER A 173 7.00 -3.17 -17.73
CA SER A 173 6.64 -2.92 -16.32
C SER A 173 5.24 -3.40 -15.88
N PHE A 174 4.59 -4.25 -16.68
CA PHE A 174 3.29 -4.81 -16.33
C PHE A 174 3.34 -5.52 -14.96
N ALA A 175 2.33 -5.24 -14.12
CA ALA A 175 2.16 -5.75 -12.76
C ALA A 175 3.11 -5.17 -11.68
N LEU A 176 4.04 -4.27 -12.01
CA LEU A 176 4.97 -3.71 -11.02
C LEU A 176 4.24 -2.86 -9.96
N LYS A 177 3.27 -2.05 -10.39
CA LYS A 177 2.46 -1.23 -9.48
C LYS A 177 1.63 -2.11 -8.54
N GLU A 178 1.11 -3.21 -9.08
CA GLU A 178 0.32 -4.22 -8.39
C GLU A 178 1.15 -4.94 -7.31
N VAL A 179 2.41 -5.32 -7.60
CA VAL A 179 3.35 -5.86 -6.59
C VAL A 179 3.55 -4.89 -5.44
N ILE A 180 3.84 -3.63 -5.76
CA ILE A 180 4.17 -2.62 -4.75
C ILE A 180 2.98 -2.42 -3.79
N VAL A 181 1.77 -2.26 -4.34
CA VAL A 181 0.56 -2.12 -3.51
C VAL A 181 0.23 -3.42 -2.75
N ALA A 182 0.32 -4.58 -3.41
CA ALA A 182 0.00 -5.86 -2.79
C ALA A 182 0.95 -6.21 -1.64
N SER A 183 2.25 -5.91 -1.77
CA SER A 183 3.23 -6.11 -0.70
C SER A 183 2.94 -5.23 0.52
N TYR A 184 2.51 -3.99 0.32
CA TYR A 184 2.05 -3.11 1.39
C TYR A 184 0.79 -3.66 2.07
N VAL A 185 -0.21 -4.09 1.31
CA VAL A 185 -1.45 -4.68 1.85
C VAL A 185 -1.15 -5.97 2.62
N LEU A 186 -0.23 -6.81 2.13
CA LEU A 186 0.22 -8.01 2.81
C LEU A 186 0.83 -7.69 4.16
N LEU A 187 1.74 -6.69 4.23
CA LEU A 187 2.33 -6.27 5.51
C LEU A 187 1.26 -5.68 6.45
N ALA A 188 0.36 -4.86 5.93
CA ALA A 188 -0.75 -4.29 6.70
C ALA A 188 -1.71 -5.36 7.25
N SER A 189 -1.92 -6.46 6.52
CA SER A 189 -2.79 -7.57 6.96
C SER A 189 -2.29 -8.23 8.25
N VAL A 190 -0.97 -8.29 8.45
CA VAL A 190 -0.38 -8.78 9.72
C VAL A 190 -0.79 -7.86 10.88
N PHE A 191 -0.76 -6.55 10.66
CA PHE A 191 -1.21 -5.59 11.67
C PHE A 191 -2.73 -5.69 11.92
N PHE A 192 -3.53 -5.92 10.88
CA PHE A 192 -4.98 -6.14 11.05
C PHE A 192 -5.27 -7.38 11.89
N PHE A 193 -4.52 -8.46 11.67
CA PHE A 193 -4.63 -9.68 12.46
C PHE A 193 -4.30 -9.41 13.94
N VAL A 194 -3.20 -8.72 14.22
CA VAL A 194 -2.82 -8.33 15.59
C VAL A 194 -3.91 -7.47 16.25
N ALA A 195 -4.46 -6.49 15.52
CA ALA A 195 -5.54 -5.64 16.03
C ALA A 195 -6.82 -6.44 16.33
N ALA A 196 -7.18 -7.40 15.47
CA ALA A 196 -8.34 -8.27 15.66
C ALA A 196 -8.18 -9.21 16.87
N VAL A 197 -6.97 -9.77 17.08
CA VAL A 197 -6.67 -10.67 18.19
C VAL A 197 -6.60 -9.91 19.52
N GLN A 198 -5.91 -8.76 19.56
CA GLN A 198 -5.73 -8.02 20.81
C GLN A 198 -6.98 -7.24 21.22
N ARG A 199 -7.84 -6.88 20.25
CA ARG A 199 -9.12 -6.18 20.43
C ARG A 199 -9.06 -4.98 21.39
N ASN A 200 -7.96 -4.26 21.30
CA ASN A 200 -7.75 -2.97 21.95
C ASN A 200 -8.32 -1.88 21.04
N GLN A 201 -9.22 -1.05 21.53
CA GLN A 201 -9.90 -0.02 20.72
C GLN A 201 -8.93 0.90 19.99
N SER A 202 -7.84 1.28 20.66
CA SER A 202 -6.80 2.14 20.07
C SER A 202 -6.11 1.47 18.87
N LEU A 203 -5.87 0.16 18.93
CA LEU A 203 -5.31 -0.62 17.81
C LEU A 203 -6.34 -0.85 16.70
N VAL A 204 -7.60 -1.06 17.05
CA VAL A 204 -8.70 -1.23 16.07
C VAL A 204 -8.88 0.04 15.23
N ILE A 205 -8.74 1.23 15.83
CA ILE A 205 -8.82 2.50 15.10
C ILE A 205 -7.59 2.73 14.23
N ALA A 206 -6.39 2.45 14.74
CA ALA A 206 -5.17 2.48 13.93
C ALA A 206 -5.30 1.53 12.72
N ALA A 207 -5.83 0.31 12.93
CA ALA A 207 -6.09 -0.65 11.87
C ALA A 207 -7.12 -0.13 10.87
N ALA A 208 -8.20 0.52 11.31
CA ALA A 208 -9.19 1.12 10.43
C ALA A 208 -8.60 2.21 9.51
N ILE A 209 -7.68 3.03 10.03
CA ILE A 209 -6.99 4.06 9.23
C ILE A 209 -6.09 3.39 8.17
N ILE A 210 -5.30 2.38 8.54
CA ILE A 210 -4.46 1.66 7.58
C ILE A 210 -5.31 0.90 6.55
N GLN A 211 -6.43 0.29 6.96
CA GLN A 211 -7.39 -0.34 6.05
C GLN A 211 -7.92 0.65 5.01
N LEU A 212 -8.27 1.87 5.44
CA LEU A 212 -8.70 2.93 4.53
C LEU A 212 -7.60 3.28 3.52
N ILE A 213 -6.35 3.43 3.96
CA ILE A 213 -5.21 3.66 3.06
C ILE A 213 -5.08 2.52 2.04
N CYS A 214 -5.20 1.26 2.48
CA CYS A 214 -5.14 0.10 1.59
C CYS A 214 -6.29 0.07 0.57
N VAL A 215 -7.52 0.40 0.98
CA VAL A 215 -8.68 0.53 0.07
C VAL A 215 -8.42 1.61 -0.98
N LEU A 216 -7.92 2.78 -0.57
CA LEU A 216 -7.58 3.87 -1.47
C LEU A 216 -6.44 3.48 -2.43
N ALA A 217 -5.39 2.82 -1.94
CA ALA A 217 -4.28 2.35 -2.77
C ALA A 217 -4.73 1.31 -3.82
N LEU A 218 -5.58 0.35 -3.43
CA LEU A 218 -6.11 -0.67 -4.33
C LEU A 218 -7.10 -0.08 -5.36
N SER A 219 -7.95 0.85 -4.95
CA SER A 219 -8.89 1.51 -5.89
C SER A 219 -8.16 2.32 -6.98
N GLN A 220 -6.99 2.90 -6.67
CA GLN A 220 -6.13 3.54 -7.68
C GLN A 220 -5.56 2.56 -8.73
N LEU A 221 -5.60 1.25 -8.50
CA LEU A 221 -5.22 0.24 -9.49
C LEU A 221 -6.37 -0.07 -10.47
N LEU A 222 -7.61 0.15 -10.05
CA LEU A 222 -8.82 -0.20 -10.80
C LEU A 222 -9.46 0.99 -11.52
N ILE A 223 -8.67 2.04 -11.79
CA ILE A 223 -9.13 3.20 -12.57
C ILE A 223 -9.58 2.71 -13.97
N PRO A 224 -10.70 3.21 -14.52
CA PRO A 224 -11.28 2.70 -15.77
C PRO A 224 -10.30 2.64 -16.95
N SER A 225 -9.38 3.59 -17.06
CA SER A 225 -8.35 3.61 -18.10
C SER A 225 -7.38 2.42 -18.00
N ARG A 226 -7.02 2.01 -16.78
CA ARG A 226 -6.17 0.84 -16.52
C ARG A 226 -6.93 -0.45 -16.77
N PHE A 227 -8.18 -0.54 -16.31
CA PHE A 227 -9.03 -1.70 -16.56
C PHE A 227 -9.28 -1.94 -18.06
N ALA A 228 -9.55 -0.88 -18.82
CA ALA A 228 -9.67 -0.95 -20.28
C ALA A 228 -8.36 -1.40 -20.94
N ALA A 229 -7.21 -0.87 -20.52
CA ALA A 229 -5.90 -1.29 -21.03
C ALA A 229 -5.63 -2.78 -20.78
N VAL A 230 -6.00 -3.30 -19.60
CA VAL A 230 -5.86 -4.72 -19.25
C VAL A 230 -6.79 -5.60 -20.08
N LEU A 231 -8.02 -5.16 -20.34
CA LEU A 231 -8.95 -5.88 -21.22
C LEU A 231 -8.44 -5.93 -22.67
N ILE A 232 -7.90 -4.81 -23.18
CA ILE A 232 -7.32 -4.77 -24.52
C ILE A 232 -6.08 -5.67 -24.60
N ASN A 233 -5.17 -5.55 -23.64
CA ASN A 233 -3.97 -6.38 -23.58
C ASN A 233 -4.30 -7.87 -23.43
N SER A 234 -5.30 -8.24 -22.62
CA SER A 234 -5.73 -9.64 -22.49
C SER A 234 -6.35 -10.20 -23.77
N ARG A 235 -7.09 -9.39 -24.55
CA ARG A 235 -7.57 -9.79 -25.88
C ARG A 235 -6.42 -10.00 -26.87
N VAL A 236 -5.44 -9.11 -26.89
CA VAL A 236 -4.27 -9.24 -27.76
C VAL A 236 -3.46 -10.49 -27.41
N LEU A 237 -3.26 -10.75 -26.11
CA LEU A 237 -2.58 -11.95 -25.61
C LEU A 237 -3.33 -13.25 -25.97
N SER A 238 -4.67 -13.21 -26.01
CA SER A 238 -5.50 -14.38 -26.37
C SER A 238 -5.33 -14.83 -27.81
N ILE A 239 -4.98 -13.91 -28.70
CA ILE A 239 -4.83 -14.16 -30.13
C ILE A 239 -3.45 -14.77 -30.42
N ASP A 240 -2.43 -14.44 -29.61
CA ASP A 240 -1.05 -14.87 -29.87
C ASP A 240 -0.28 -15.23 -28.57
N ASN A 241 -0.56 -16.42 -28.04
CA ASN A 241 -0.02 -16.91 -26.76
C ASN A 241 1.50 -17.23 -26.78
N SER A 242 2.13 -17.36 -27.96
CA SER A 242 3.50 -17.87 -28.10
C SER A 242 4.60 -16.79 -28.09
N ILE A 243 4.20 -15.52 -28.12
CA ILE A 243 5.10 -14.38 -28.41
C ILE A 243 5.37 -13.51 -27.18
N TYR A 244 4.51 -13.56 -26.16
CA TYR A 244 4.57 -12.65 -25.01
C TYR A 244 5.15 -13.30 -23.74
N PRO A 245 5.80 -12.50 -22.87
CA PRO A 245 6.43 -13.00 -21.65
C PRO A 245 5.41 -13.37 -20.54
N VAL A 246 4.16 -12.93 -20.66
CA VAL A 246 3.09 -13.19 -19.68
C VAL A 246 1.87 -13.78 -20.39
N ALA A 247 1.38 -14.93 -19.93
CA ALA A 247 0.18 -15.58 -20.46
C ALA A 247 -1.10 -14.79 -20.12
N GLN A 248 -2.10 -14.83 -21.02
CA GLN A 248 -3.40 -14.18 -20.80
C GLN A 248 -4.06 -14.59 -19.47
N VAL A 249 -4.00 -15.87 -19.12
CA VAL A 249 -4.59 -16.42 -17.89
C VAL A 249 -4.03 -15.73 -16.65
N ASN A 250 -2.75 -15.39 -16.64
CA ASN A 250 -2.11 -14.70 -15.52
C ASN A 250 -2.64 -13.28 -15.35
N VAL A 251 -2.91 -12.58 -16.46
CA VAL A 251 -3.47 -11.21 -16.45
C VAL A 251 -4.89 -11.22 -15.87
N VAL A 252 -5.73 -12.15 -16.32
CA VAL A 252 -7.12 -12.28 -15.87
C VAL A 252 -7.17 -12.68 -14.40
N LEU A 253 -6.40 -13.69 -14.00
CA LEU A 253 -6.32 -14.14 -12.60
C LEU A 253 -5.82 -13.03 -11.67
N LEU A 254 -4.77 -12.29 -12.07
CA LEU A 254 -4.24 -11.19 -11.27
C LEU A 254 -5.31 -10.15 -10.97
N TYR A 255 -6.06 -9.73 -11.98
CA TYR A 255 -7.11 -8.71 -11.81
C TYR A 255 -8.35 -9.26 -11.08
N ALA A 256 -8.68 -10.54 -11.26
CA ALA A 256 -9.71 -11.20 -10.45
C ALA A 256 -9.33 -11.20 -8.96
N PHE A 257 -8.08 -11.55 -8.63
CA PHE A 257 -7.59 -11.52 -7.25
C PHE A 257 -7.46 -10.10 -6.70
N LEU A 258 -7.12 -9.09 -7.50
CA LEU A 258 -7.13 -7.69 -7.08
C LEU A 258 -8.54 -7.20 -6.72
N ILE A 259 -9.54 -7.55 -7.53
CA ILE A 259 -10.94 -7.22 -7.24
C ILE A 259 -11.40 -7.94 -5.97
N ALA A 260 -11.08 -9.23 -5.83
CA ALA A 260 -11.38 -9.99 -4.62
C ALA A 260 -10.69 -9.39 -3.38
N LEU A 261 -9.43 -8.98 -3.49
CA LEU A 261 -8.69 -8.34 -2.41
C LEU A 261 -9.36 -7.02 -1.99
N LEU A 262 -9.73 -6.18 -2.95
CA LEU A 262 -10.44 -4.93 -2.68
C LEU A 262 -11.79 -5.19 -2.00
N LEU A 263 -12.53 -6.22 -2.41
CA LEU A 263 -13.81 -6.58 -1.81
C LEU A 263 -13.63 -7.05 -0.36
N VAL A 264 -12.70 -7.96 -0.09
CA VAL A 264 -12.48 -8.50 1.26
C VAL A 264 -11.98 -7.41 2.21
N ILE A 265 -11.04 -6.56 1.78
CA ILE A 265 -10.56 -5.46 2.64
C ILE A 265 -11.62 -4.38 2.87
N SER A 266 -12.51 -4.14 1.90
CA SER A 266 -13.64 -3.22 2.07
C SER A 266 -14.66 -3.77 3.08
N ILE A 267 -14.98 -5.07 3.02
CA ILE A 267 -15.83 -5.74 4.02
C ILE A 267 -15.17 -5.67 5.40
N GLN A 268 -13.86 -5.92 5.49
CA GLN A 268 -13.12 -5.82 6.74
C GLN A 268 -13.13 -4.40 7.30
N PHE A 269 -12.96 -3.38 6.46
CA PHE A 269 -13.07 -1.98 6.87
C PHE A 269 -14.46 -1.66 7.41
N ILE A 270 -15.52 -2.04 6.69
CA ILE A 270 -16.91 -1.82 7.13
C ILE A 270 -17.18 -2.51 8.47
N ALA A 271 -16.79 -3.78 8.62
CA ALA A 271 -16.95 -4.52 9.88
C ALA A 271 -16.21 -3.83 11.03
N THR A 272 -15.00 -3.32 10.78
CA THR A 272 -14.19 -2.59 11.76
C THR A 272 -14.88 -1.28 12.18
N VAL A 273 -15.41 -0.51 11.22
CA VAL A 273 -16.14 0.73 11.50
C VAL A 273 -17.43 0.48 12.30
N ILE A 274 -18.19 -0.56 11.94
CA ILE A 274 -19.40 -0.96 12.69
C ILE A 274 -19.03 -1.33 14.13
N SER A 275 -17.96 -2.10 14.31
CA SER A 275 -17.44 -2.50 15.63
C SER A 275 -17.09 -1.28 16.49
N ILE A 276 -16.35 -0.31 15.92
CA ILE A 276 -16.01 0.95 16.61
C ILE A 276 -17.27 1.71 17.03
N ARG A 277 -18.22 1.90 16.11
CA ARG A 277 -19.46 2.66 16.36
C ARG A 277 -20.33 2.03 17.45
N SER A 278 -20.51 0.70 17.41
CA SER A 278 -21.30 -0.03 18.40
C SER A 278 -20.79 0.20 19.82
N HIS A 279 -19.49 0.45 19.96
CA HIS A 279 -18.86 0.64 21.25
C HIS A 279 -18.98 2.06 21.79
N SER A 280 -18.91 3.07 20.92
CA SER A 280 -19.17 4.47 21.28
C SER A 280 -20.58 4.64 21.87
N THR A 281 -21.57 3.91 21.34
CA THR A 281 -22.94 3.95 21.85
C THR A 281 -23.09 3.29 23.22
N THR A 282 -22.36 2.21 23.51
CA THR A 282 -22.44 1.53 24.82
C THR A 282 -21.85 2.38 25.95
N ILE A 283 -20.76 3.10 25.70
CA ILE A 283 -20.13 4.00 26.67
C ILE A 283 -21.06 5.18 27.00
N ALA A 284 -21.75 5.74 26.00
CA ALA A 284 -22.71 6.83 26.20
C ALA A 284 -23.97 6.40 26.99
N SER A 285 -24.33 5.12 26.94
CA SER A 285 -25.47 4.55 27.67
C SER A 285 -25.13 3.95 29.04
N ALA A 286 -23.85 3.87 29.39
CA ALA A 286 -23.44 3.36 30.70
C ALA A 286 -23.74 4.44 31.76
N PRO A 287 -24.50 4.13 32.83
CA PRO A 287 -24.63 5.06 33.94
C PRO A 287 -23.23 5.33 34.50
N THR A 288 -22.90 6.61 34.67
CA THR A 288 -21.73 7.04 35.43
C THR A 288 -21.85 6.46 36.83
N LEU A 289 -21.18 5.33 37.06
CA LEU A 289 -20.91 4.83 38.41
C LEU A 289 -19.96 5.83 39.05
N GLU A 290 -20.52 6.82 39.74
CA GLU A 290 -19.82 7.58 40.76
C GLU A 290 -19.27 6.56 41.77
N TYR A 291 -17.95 6.34 41.72
CA TYR A 291 -17.27 5.67 42.81
C TYR A 291 -17.45 6.55 44.06
N PRO A 292 -18.03 6.04 45.17
CA PRO A 292 -18.06 6.80 46.40
C PRO A 292 -16.60 7.02 46.84
N GLN A 293 -16.20 8.28 46.92
CA GLN A 293 -14.94 8.68 47.54
C GLN A 293 -14.91 8.13 48.97
N GLN A 294 -14.12 7.08 49.17
CA GLN A 294 -13.81 6.57 50.49
C GLN A 294 -12.93 7.62 51.19
N ARG A 295 -13.56 8.50 51.98
CA ARG A 295 -12.85 9.39 52.91
C ARG A 295 -12.04 8.52 53.86
N THR A 296 -10.73 8.44 53.64
CA THR A 296 -9.79 7.98 54.66
C THR A 296 -9.59 9.12 55.65
N SER A 297 -10.26 9.03 56.80
CA SER A 297 -9.87 9.77 58.00
C SER A 297 -8.74 9.01 58.69
N PHE A 298 -7.55 9.59 58.69
CA PHE A 298 -6.52 9.40 59.71
C PHE A 298 -5.92 10.76 60.04
#